data_AF-A0A6P0RG72-F1
#
_entry.id   AF-A0A6P0RG72-F1
#
_cell.length_a   1.000
_cell.length_b   1.000
_cell.length_c   1.000
_cell.angle_alpha   90.00
_cell.angle_beta   90.00
_cell.angle_gamma   90.00
#
_symmetry.space_group_name_H-M   'P 1'
#
loop_
_entity.id
_entity.type
_entity.pdbx_description
1 polymer ?
#
loop_
_entity_poly.entity_id
_entity_poly.type
_entity_poly.pdbx_seq_one_letter_code
_entity_poly.pdbx_strand_id
1 'polypeptide(L)'
;MTDPTDSLALLSPFNIGDLTLKNRVIMAPLTRSRAGVERMPNEIMAEYYAQRAGAGLIISEATVISKQGIGWLNTPGIYSDEQTKAWQQVVEAVHANGTHIFLQLWHCVRASHTSFQENGQLPVSASTVILNEEYIHSY
;
A
#
# COMPACT_ATOMS: atom_id res chain seq x y z
N MET A 1 -30.81 0.78 -24.39
CA MET A 1 -29.85 0.30 -25.40
C MET A 1 -28.64 1.21 -25.26
N THR A 2 -27.62 0.82 -24.50
CA THR A 2 -26.42 1.63 -24.29
C THR A 2 -25.56 1.58 -25.56
N ASP A 3 -25.09 2.73 -26.00
CA ASP A 3 -24.27 2.90 -27.20
C ASP A 3 -22.95 2.12 -27.04
N PRO A 4 -22.51 1.31 -28.01
CA PRO A 4 -21.21 0.62 -27.94
C PRO A 4 -20.00 1.56 -27.82
N THR A 5 -20.15 2.87 -28.02
CA THR A 5 -19.10 3.88 -27.74
C THR A 5 -18.98 4.30 -26.27
N ASP A 6 -19.94 3.93 -25.40
CA ASP A 6 -19.86 4.09 -23.94
C ASP A 6 -18.79 3.17 -23.31
N SER A 7 -18.22 2.25 -24.13
CA SER A 7 -17.23 1.23 -23.75
C SER A 7 -15.80 1.73 -23.50
N LEU A 8 -15.50 3.01 -23.74
CA LEU A 8 -14.18 3.60 -23.51
C LEU A 8 -14.08 4.47 -22.25
N ALA A 9 -15.16 4.60 -21.47
CA ALA A 9 -15.15 5.43 -20.26
C ALA A 9 -14.01 5.06 -19.30
N LEU A 10 -13.74 3.76 -19.13
CA LEU A 10 -12.67 3.26 -18.26
C LEU A 10 -11.27 3.65 -18.76
N LEU A 11 -11.07 3.74 -20.08
CA LEU A 11 -9.80 4.08 -20.71
C LEU A 11 -9.63 5.59 -20.97
N SER A 12 -10.68 6.38 -20.75
CA SER A 12 -10.63 7.83 -20.89
C SER A 12 -9.83 8.50 -19.77
N PRO A 13 -9.11 9.60 -20.06
CA PRO A 13 -8.45 10.39 -19.02
C PRO A 13 -9.42 10.91 -17.96
N PHE A 14 -8.90 11.14 -16.75
CA PHE A 14 -9.68 11.62 -15.62
C PHE A 14 -8.83 12.46 -14.67
N ASN A 15 -9.42 13.53 -14.13
CA ASN A 15 -8.73 14.42 -13.20
C ASN A 15 -9.12 14.10 -11.76
N ILE A 16 -8.13 14.01 -10.87
CA ILE A 16 -8.32 13.95 -9.41
C ILE A 16 -7.56 15.13 -8.81
N GLY A 17 -8.30 16.19 -8.46
CA GLY A 17 -7.69 17.47 -8.08
C GLY A 17 -6.81 17.97 -9.23
N ASP A 18 -5.54 18.22 -8.94
CA ASP A 18 -4.55 18.72 -9.90
C ASP A 18 -3.84 17.60 -10.69
N LEU A 19 -4.18 16.33 -10.45
CA LEU A 19 -3.58 15.18 -11.15
C LEU A 19 -4.43 14.76 -12.35
N THR A 20 -3.82 14.73 -13.52
CA THR A 20 -4.42 14.17 -14.74
C THR A 20 -3.99 12.71 -14.89
N LEU A 21 -4.92 11.78 -14.71
CA LEU A 21 -4.70 10.36 -14.93
C LEU A 21 -4.96 10.00 -16.39
N LYS A 22 -4.11 9.12 -16.95
CA LYS A 22 -4.24 8.66 -18.34
C LYS A 22 -5.45 7.76 -18.60
N ASN A 23 -6.02 7.14 -17.56
CA ASN A 23 -7.23 6.34 -17.61
C ASN A 23 -7.88 6.25 -16.21
N ARG A 24 -9.04 5.61 -16.10
CA ARG A 24 -9.80 5.42 -14.84
C ARG A 24 -9.54 4.08 -14.17
N VAL A 25 -8.52 3.34 -14.62
CA VAL A 25 -8.11 2.08 -14.00
C VAL A 25 -7.16 2.38 -12.86
N ILE A 26 -7.56 2.04 -11.64
CA ILE A 26 -6.74 2.24 -10.43
C ILE A 26 -6.27 0.88 -9.94
N MET A 27 -4.96 0.76 -9.68
CA MET A 27 -4.46 -0.39 -8.94
C MET A 27 -4.81 -0.21 -7.46
N ALA A 28 -5.67 -1.09 -6.95
CA ALA A 28 -6.04 -1.13 -5.54
C ALA A 28 -4.82 -1.45 -4.63
N PRO A 29 -4.84 -1.03 -3.36
CA PRO A 29 -3.81 -1.39 -2.40
C PRO A 29 -3.81 -2.89 -2.10
N LEU A 30 -2.64 -3.54 -2.24
CA LEU A 30 -2.51 -5.00 -2.13
C LEU A 30 -1.26 -5.37 -1.33
N THR A 31 -1.43 -5.76 -0.06
CA THR A 31 -0.31 -6.22 0.80
C THR A 31 0.43 -7.41 0.20
N ARG A 32 1.75 -7.28 -0.03
CA ARG A 32 2.57 -8.34 -0.68
C ARG A 32 3.61 -8.98 0.25
N SER A 33 3.93 -8.34 1.37
CA SER A 33 4.88 -8.87 2.37
C SER A 33 6.30 -9.09 1.80
N ARG A 34 6.79 -8.14 0.98
CA ARG A 34 8.08 -8.25 0.26
C ARG A 34 9.14 -7.23 0.66
N ALA A 35 8.92 -6.44 1.72
CA ALA A 35 9.85 -5.41 2.17
C ALA A 35 10.99 -5.94 3.08
N GLY A 36 11.00 -7.25 3.37
CA GLY A 36 11.95 -7.86 4.30
C GLY A 36 11.73 -7.44 5.76
N VAL A 37 12.64 -7.90 6.64
CA VAL A 37 12.56 -7.67 8.10
C VAL A 37 12.68 -6.19 8.45
N GLU A 38 13.54 -5.47 7.72
CA GLU A 38 13.75 -4.03 7.91
C GLU A 38 12.61 -3.16 7.35
N ARG A 39 11.64 -3.78 6.66
CA ARG A 39 10.46 -3.10 6.08
C ARG A 39 10.83 -2.01 5.07
N MET A 40 11.92 -2.23 4.36
CA MET A 40 12.45 -1.35 3.33
C MET A 40 11.92 -1.78 1.96
N PRO A 41 11.28 -0.88 1.20
CA PRO A 41 11.09 -1.09 -0.22
C PRO A 41 12.42 -1.40 -0.91
N ASN A 42 12.37 -2.28 -1.91
CA ASN A 42 13.53 -2.81 -2.60
C ASN A 42 13.28 -2.92 -4.11
N GLU A 43 14.31 -3.35 -4.85
CA GLU A 43 14.30 -3.43 -6.31
C GLU A 43 13.13 -4.28 -6.84
N ILE A 44 12.81 -5.41 -6.19
CA ILE A 44 11.69 -6.28 -6.59
C ILE A 44 10.35 -5.54 -6.46
N MET A 45 10.19 -4.74 -5.39
CA MET A 45 8.98 -3.92 -5.22
C MET A 45 8.92 -2.80 -6.26
N ALA A 46 10.05 -2.16 -6.59
CA ALA A 46 10.11 -1.13 -7.62
C ALA A 46 9.73 -1.68 -9.00
N GLU A 47 10.32 -2.83 -9.39
CA GLU A 47 9.97 -3.53 -10.62
C GLU A 47 8.48 -3.92 -10.64
N TYR A 48 7.97 -4.46 -9.53
CA TYR A 48 6.57 -4.86 -9.39
C TYR A 48 5.59 -3.71 -9.67
N TYR A 49 5.86 -2.51 -9.14
CA TYR A 49 5.02 -1.34 -9.36
C TYR A 49 5.24 -0.73 -10.75
N ALA A 50 6.47 -0.70 -11.26
CA ALA A 50 6.76 -0.22 -12.62
C ALA A 50 6.00 -1.01 -13.69
N GLN A 51 5.96 -2.35 -13.56
CA GLN A 51 5.18 -3.23 -14.45
C GLN A 51 3.66 -2.92 -14.43
N ARG A 52 3.16 -2.24 -13.39
CA ARG A 52 1.74 -1.88 -13.22
C ARG A 52 1.45 -0.41 -13.51
N ALA A 53 2.47 0.35 -13.90
CA ALA A 53 2.33 1.73 -14.33
C ALA A 53 1.62 1.88 -15.70
N GLY A 54 0.80 0.90 -16.11
CA GLY A 54 -0.26 1.09 -17.11
C GLY A 54 -1.56 1.63 -16.51
N ALA A 55 -1.75 1.49 -15.19
CA ALA A 55 -2.87 2.08 -14.46
C ALA A 55 -2.85 3.62 -14.53
N GLY A 56 -4.01 4.25 -14.40
CA GLY A 56 -4.11 5.71 -14.26
C GLY A 56 -3.51 6.19 -12.94
N LEU A 57 -3.74 5.43 -11.86
CA LEU A 57 -3.19 5.66 -10.53
C LEU A 57 -2.84 4.31 -9.90
N ILE A 58 -1.74 4.27 -9.16
CA ILE A 58 -1.40 3.16 -8.27
C ILE A 58 -1.63 3.61 -6.82
N ILE A 59 -2.27 2.76 -6.03
CA ILE A 59 -2.26 2.88 -4.57
C ILE A 59 -1.34 1.77 -4.05
N SER A 60 -0.30 2.15 -3.29
CA SER A 60 0.68 1.21 -2.76
C SER A 60 0.02 0.17 -1.85
N GLU A 61 0.74 -0.90 -1.58
CA GLU A 61 0.43 -1.76 -0.46
C GLU A 61 0.38 -1.00 0.87
N ALA A 62 -0.35 -1.57 1.83
CA ALA A 62 -0.51 -0.99 3.16
C ALA A 62 0.86 -0.78 3.83
N THR A 63 1.18 0.47 4.14
CA THR A 63 2.51 0.89 4.61
C THR A 63 2.42 1.39 6.04
N VAL A 64 3.13 0.73 6.95
CA VAL A 64 2.99 1.00 8.38
C VAL A 64 3.62 2.35 8.76
N ILE A 65 2.87 3.16 9.52
CA ILE A 65 3.29 4.52 9.91
C ILE A 65 4.07 4.57 11.23
N SER A 66 4.19 3.45 11.92
CA SER A 66 4.93 3.32 13.17
C SER A 66 5.19 1.85 13.46
N LYS A 67 6.12 1.58 14.38
CA LYS A 67 6.33 0.21 14.88
C LYS A 67 5.09 -0.36 15.58
N GLN A 68 4.35 0.46 16.33
CA GLN A 68 3.10 0.06 16.98
C GLN A 68 2.01 -0.34 15.97
N GLY A 69 2.02 0.28 14.79
CA GLY A 69 1.09 0.00 13.70
C GLY A 69 1.31 -1.32 12.98
N ILE A 70 2.37 -2.06 13.31
CA ILE A 70 2.69 -3.34 12.69
C ILE A 70 1.71 -4.41 13.14
N GLY A 71 1.16 -5.16 12.19
CA GLY A 71 0.40 -6.40 12.44
C GLY A 71 0.61 -7.48 11.38
N TRP A 72 1.57 -7.27 10.45
CA TRP A 72 1.83 -8.20 9.36
C TRP A 72 3.32 -8.29 9.06
N LEU A 73 3.76 -9.49 8.66
CA LEU A 73 5.17 -9.76 8.36
C LEU A 73 5.60 -9.04 7.08
N ASN A 74 6.80 -8.48 7.10
CA ASN A 74 7.49 -7.95 5.92
C ASN A 74 6.68 -6.93 5.09
N THR A 75 5.73 -6.23 5.70
CA THR A 75 5.07 -5.06 5.09
C THR A 75 5.99 -3.86 5.18
N PRO A 76 6.01 -2.98 4.17
CA PRO A 76 6.88 -1.81 4.18
C PRO A 76 6.45 -0.79 5.23
N GLY A 77 7.41 0.00 5.70
CA GLY A 77 7.19 1.12 6.63
C GLY A 77 7.43 2.49 6.00
N ILE A 78 7.01 3.55 6.68
CA ILE A 78 7.27 4.96 6.32
C ILE A 78 7.49 5.86 7.56
N TYR A 79 8.14 5.32 8.60
CA TYR A 79 8.36 6.01 9.87
C TYR A 79 9.84 6.34 10.15
N SER A 80 10.72 6.12 9.17
CA SER A 80 12.12 6.53 9.24
C SER A 80 12.58 7.18 7.94
N ASP A 81 13.68 7.92 8.01
CA ASP A 81 14.29 8.57 6.85
C ASP A 81 14.82 7.53 5.85
N GLU A 82 15.36 6.41 6.34
CA GLU A 82 15.83 5.31 5.52
C GLU A 82 14.68 4.65 4.75
N GLN A 83 13.52 4.47 5.40
CA GLN A 83 12.31 3.96 4.74
C GLN A 83 11.82 4.94 3.67
N THR A 84 11.80 6.23 3.99
CA THR A 84 11.43 7.28 3.03
C THR A 84 12.35 7.27 1.82
N LYS A 85 13.67 7.20 2.03
CA LYS A 85 14.68 7.08 0.96
C LYS A 85 14.49 5.80 0.16
N ALA A 86 14.23 4.68 0.82
CA ALA A 86 13.97 3.41 0.15
C ALA A 86 12.70 3.46 -0.72
N TRP A 87 11.65 4.18 -0.33
CA TRP A 87 10.45 4.38 -1.17
C TRP A 87 10.73 5.20 -2.44
N GLN A 88 11.74 6.07 -2.46
CA GLN A 88 12.04 6.90 -3.63
C GLN A 88 12.26 6.05 -4.89
N GLN A 89 12.94 4.91 -4.79
CA GLN A 89 13.17 4.02 -5.93
C GLN A 89 11.86 3.50 -6.56
N VAL A 90 10.84 3.25 -5.74
CA VAL A 90 9.51 2.80 -6.21
C VAL A 90 8.78 3.95 -6.89
N VAL A 91 8.80 5.13 -6.26
CA VAL A 91 8.15 6.33 -6.79
C VAL A 91 8.78 6.72 -8.14
N GLU A 92 10.11 6.74 -8.22
CA GLU A 92 10.85 7.02 -9.45
C GLU A 92 10.53 6.01 -10.56
N ALA A 93 10.49 4.72 -10.25
CA ALA A 93 10.17 3.68 -11.24
C ALA A 93 8.74 3.82 -11.78
N VAL A 94 7.76 4.20 -10.95
CA VAL A 94 6.39 4.47 -11.40
C VAL A 94 6.29 5.77 -12.20
N HIS A 95 6.95 6.83 -11.75
CA HIS A 95 6.96 8.13 -12.43
C HIS A 95 7.68 8.10 -13.78
N ALA A 96 8.75 7.30 -13.92
CA ALA A 96 9.44 7.07 -15.19
C ALA A 96 8.50 6.49 -16.27
N ASN A 97 7.39 5.86 -15.86
CA ASN A 97 6.35 5.30 -16.72
C ASN A 97 5.09 6.21 -16.81
N GLY A 98 5.21 7.49 -16.42
CA GLY A 98 4.15 8.49 -16.57
C GLY A 98 2.87 8.17 -15.80
N THR A 99 3.00 7.59 -14.60
CA THR A 99 1.88 7.22 -13.73
C THR A 99 2.10 7.81 -12.35
N HIS A 100 1.02 8.10 -11.63
CA HIS A 100 1.09 8.55 -10.25
C HIS A 100 0.96 7.38 -9.28
N ILE A 101 1.59 7.48 -8.11
CA ILE A 101 1.43 6.54 -7.00
C ILE A 101 1.07 7.28 -5.72
N PHE A 102 0.06 6.77 -5.01
CA PHE A 102 -0.30 7.19 -3.65
C PHE A 102 0.15 6.13 -2.65
N LEU A 103 0.65 6.59 -1.49
CA LEU A 103 1.04 5.71 -0.40
C LEU A 103 -0.15 5.46 0.54
N GLN A 104 -0.54 4.21 0.74
CA GLN A 104 -1.57 3.85 1.71
C GLN A 104 -0.98 3.81 3.13
N LEU A 105 -1.23 4.86 3.91
CA LEU A 105 -0.85 4.91 5.32
C LEU A 105 -1.66 3.92 6.15
N TRP A 106 -0.97 3.13 6.98
CA TRP A 106 -1.58 2.01 7.69
C TRP A 106 -1.16 1.91 9.16
N HIS A 107 -2.14 1.53 9.98
CA HIS A 107 -1.97 1.14 11.37
C HIS A 107 -2.91 -0.05 11.64
N CYS A 108 -2.37 -1.21 12.03
CA CYS A 108 -3.16 -2.43 12.22
C CYS A 108 -4.08 -2.41 13.45
N VAL A 109 -3.77 -1.56 14.44
CA VAL A 109 -4.55 -1.45 15.68
C VAL A 109 -4.62 -2.86 16.32
N ARG A 110 -5.80 -3.36 16.68
CA ARG A 110 -6.00 -4.67 17.29
C ARG A 110 -5.80 -5.86 16.34
N ALA A 111 -5.71 -5.63 15.03
CA ALA A 111 -5.38 -6.66 14.05
C ALA A 111 -3.85 -6.91 14.02
N SER A 112 -3.28 -7.21 15.18
CA SER A 112 -1.85 -7.42 15.41
C SER A 112 -1.67 -8.43 16.56
N HIS A 113 -0.43 -8.74 16.90
CA HIS A 113 -0.04 -9.69 17.93
C HIS A 113 1.12 -9.13 18.75
N THR A 114 1.26 -9.55 20.01
CA THR A 114 2.32 -9.09 20.92
C THR A 114 3.72 -9.33 20.36
N SER A 115 3.91 -10.36 19.53
CA SER A 115 5.17 -10.65 18.85
C SER A 115 5.62 -9.56 17.86
N PHE A 116 4.72 -8.70 17.41
CA PHE A 116 5.05 -7.55 16.57
C PHE A 116 5.36 -6.29 17.38
N GLN A 117 4.97 -6.25 18.64
CA GLN A 117 5.01 -5.05 19.47
C GLN A 117 6.32 -4.98 20.26
N GLU A 118 6.82 -3.76 20.45
CA GLU A 118 8.02 -3.54 21.25
C GLU A 118 7.80 -4.09 22.67
N ASN A 119 8.78 -4.84 23.18
CA ASN A 119 8.75 -5.45 24.50
C ASN A 119 7.53 -6.38 24.75
N GLY A 120 6.90 -6.92 23.70
CA GLY A 120 5.76 -7.83 23.83
C GLY A 120 4.48 -7.14 24.32
N GLN A 121 4.37 -5.83 24.17
CA GLN A 121 3.18 -5.08 24.56
C GLN A 121 1.93 -5.54 23.81
N LEU A 122 0.75 -5.29 24.39
CA LEU A 122 -0.51 -5.55 23.70
C LEU A 122 -0.68 -4.55 22.53
N PRO A 123 -1.21 -5.01 21.38
CA PRO A 123 -1.67 -4.10 20.34
C PRO A 123 -2.68 -3.08 20.88
N VAL A 124 -2.57 -1.83 20.41
CA VAL A 124 -3.49 -0.77 20.82
C VAL A 124 -4.82 -0.88 20.09
N SER A 125 -5.88 -0.37 20.74
CA SER A 125 -7.22 -0.23 20.15
C SER A 125 -7.98 0.92 20.79
N ALA A 126 -9.11 1.29 20.19
CA ALA A 126 -10.03 2.27 20.77
C ALA A 126 -10.71 1.74 22.04
N SER A 127 -10.93 0.42 22.12
CA SER A 127 -11.57 -0.26 23.25
C SER A 127 -10.99 -1.66 23.44
N THR A 128 -11.13 -2.23 24.63
CA THR A 128 -10.65 -3.58 24.98
C THR A 128 -11.60 -4.68 24.47
N VAL A 129 -11.78 -4.76 23.15
CA VAL A 129 -12.61 -5.80 22.50
C VAL A 129 -11.74 -6.60 21.54
N ILE A 130 -11.61 -7.89 21.84
CA ILE A 130 -10.84 -8.85 21.05
C ILE A 130 -11.50 -9.01 19.68
N LEU A 131 -10.69 -9.19 18.64
CA LEU A 131 -11.21 -9.61 17.33
C LEU A 131 -11.66 -11.08 17.46
N ASN A 132 -12.92 -11.40 17.14
CA ASN A 132 -13.40 -12.78 17.19
C ASN A 132 -12.62 -13.66 16.20
N GLU A 133 -12.22 -14.84 16.65
CA GLU A 133 -11.26 -15.75 16.01
C GLU A 133 -11.70 -16.30 14.65
N GLU A 134 -13.00 -16.28 14.31
CA GLU A 134 -13.51 -16.89 13.06
C GLU A 134 -12.95 -16.27 11.76
N TYR A 135 -12.27 -15.12 11.82
CA TYR A 135 -11.78 -14.41 10.63
C TYR A 135 -10.32 -13.92 10.72
N ILE A 136 -9.56 -14.28 11.76
CA ILE A 136 -8.16 -13.87 11.89
C ILE A 136 -7.25 -15.00 11.42
N HIS A 137 -6.98 -15.04 10.12
CA HIS A 137 -5.95 -15.91 9.55
C HIS A 137 -4.67 -15.11 9.33
N SER A 138 -3.78 -15.08 10.32
CA SER A 138 -2.35 -14.87 10.05
C SER A 138 -1.72 -16.25 9.87
N TYR A 139 -1.46 -16.64 8.62
CA TYR A 139 -0.71 -17.85 8.27
C TYR A 139 0.75 -17.76 8.68
#